data_AF-K0KLV1-F1
#
_entry.id   AF-K0KLV1-F1
#
_cell.length_a   1.000
_cell.length_b   1.000
_cell.length_c   1.000
_cell.angle_alpha   90.00
_cell.angle_beta   90.00
_cell.angle_gamma   90.00
#
_symmetry.space_group_name_H-M   'P 1'
#
loop_
_entity.id
_entity.type
_entity.pdbx_description
1 polymer ?
#
loop_
_entity_poly.entity_id
_entity_poly.type
_entity_poly.pdbx_seq_one_letter_code
_entity_poly.pdbx_strand_id
1 'polypeptide(L)'
;MLKQCIIDFKYSQKRLKERFVQESQKPNFPMEIWYEISKHMNPGKLIRINKSFCDFFSPLIYKDLQMILVISDTIQIQKNDLSYMNYGPDFVDNNIDDYGIYLRYREGKNFAYEFLDTTLRDEVGLKADHFEVIYKFSEVKHILIHIVNNPSSYLKRYVEQVKLDVSLLSAFSGINLKNGEGILHNKVKYEYKNLDHCSVLSYYPKYLIFCFTVLDWYTSCRWQLPHLAPLNRDFNNPSFIDPKITRDIYPNNVYMKELMLTTLLHDFIRDKSKKRNRNKLALLKKGQILKKLTPFEIWHRRTKGMPLVFRTLDEMKLRKTARYQSILIIEERCFETKEFTETLLINTLSSITSNELNGGINCSMSFLGQNLPHESTSLVPDNRIRISTLKFTQPDFVVINKPKKN
;
A
#
# COMPACT_ATOMS: atom_id res chain seq x y z
N MET A 1 1.62 14.16 -7.61
CA MET A 1 1.55 14.62 -9.02
C MET A 1 0.09 14.69 -9.50
N LEU A 2 -0.82 13.83 -9.02
CA LEU A 2 -2.25 13.91 -9.31
C LEU A 2 -3.06 14.74 -8.28
N LYS A 3 -2.51 15.11 -7.11
CA LYS A 3 -3.14 16.02 -6.12
C LYS A 3 -3.76 17.27 -6.78
N GLN A 4 -3.07 17.90 -7.73
CA GLN A 4 -3.64 19.06 -8.44
C GLN A 4 -4.66 18.67 -9.50
N CYS A 5 -4.55 17.49 -10.14
CA CYS A 5 -5.46 16.98 -11.19
C CYS A 5 -6.86 16.63 -10.66
N ILE A 6 -7.00 16.43 -9.35
CA ILE A 6 -8.16 15.77 -8.73
C ILE A 6 -9.12 16.74 -8.04
N ILE A 7 -8.65 17.88 -7.52
CA ILE A 7 -9.49 18.76 -6.67
C ILE A 7 -10.55 19.58 -7.46
N ASP A 8 -10.42 19.77 -8.77
CA ASP A 8 -11.27 20.72 -9.52
C ASP A 8 -12.15 20.13 -10.64
N PHE A 9 -12.40 18.81 -10.69
CA PHE A 9 -13.18 18.24 -11.82
C PHE A 9 -14.69 18.53 -11.75
N LYS A 10 -15.27 18.68 -10.55
CA LYS A 10 -16.64 19.22 -10.38
C LYS A 10 -16.73 20.68 -10.84
N TYR A 11 -15.67 21.46 -10.63
CA TYR A 11 -15.55 22.83 -11.10
C TYR A 11 -15.33 22.91 -12.62
N SER A 12 -14.58 21.95 -13.19
CA SER A 12 -14.33 21.89 -14.63
C SER A 12 -15.55 21.42 -15.42
N GLN A 13 -16.40 20.51 -14.92
CA GLN A 13 -17.62 20.15 -15.67
C GLN A 13 -18.64 21.29 -15.75
N LYS A 14 -18.75 22.11 -14.69
CA LYS A 14 -19.62 23.29 -14.68
C LYS A 14 -19.08 24.39 -15.62
N ARG A 15 -17.77 24.68 -15.58
CA ARG A 15 -17.12 25.62 -16.52
C ARG A 15 -17.00 25.10 -17.95
N LEU A 16 -16.86 23.79 -18.17
CA LEU A 16 -16.85 23.20 -19.51
C LEU A 16 -18.22 23.36 -20.16
N LYS A 17 -19.31 23.23 -19.39
CA LYS A 17 -20.67 23.55 -19.88
C LYS A 17 -20.87 25.05 -20.12
N GLU A 18 -20.34 25.92 -19.25
CA GLU A 18 -20.48 27.38 -19.37
C GLU A 18 -19.55 28.03 -20.42
N ARG A 19 -18.48 27.34 -20.89
CA ARG A 19 -17.52 27.84 -21.90
C ARG A 19 -17.74 27.30 -23.32
N PHE A 20 -18.80 26.55 -23.60
CA PHE A 20 -19.12 26.12 -24.97
C PHE A 20 -19.46 27.29 -25.93
N VAL A 21 -19.44 28.54 -25.45
CA VAL A 21 -19.64 29.76 -26.26
C VAL A 21 -18.33 30.46 -26.64
N GLN A 22 -17.15 30.01 -26.15
CA GLN A 22 -15.87 30.52 -26.63
C GLN A 22 -15.21 29.50 -27.54
N GLU A 23 -14.99 29.88 -28.81
CA GLU A 23 -14.22 29.13 -29.80
C GLU A 23 -13.00 28.47 -29.15
N SER A 24 -12.91 27.14 -29.27
CA SER A 24 -11.77 26.38 -28.78
C SER A 24 -10.51 26.85 -29.48
N GLN A 25 -9.72 27.73 -28.85
CA GLN A 25 -8.42 28.12 -29.35
C GLN A 25 -7.59 26.86 -29.59
N LYS A 26 -7.23 26.64 -30.87
CA LYS A 26 -6.29 25.59 -31.25
C LYS A 26 -4.96 25.83 -30.51
N PRO A 27 -4.24 24.77 -30.15
CA PRO A 27 -2.92 24.92 -29.55
C PRO A 27 -2.03 25.77 -30.46
N ASN A 28 -1.36 26.79 -29.91
CA ASN A 28 -0.46 27.68 -30.66
C ASN A 28 0.80 26.97 -31.19
N PHE A 29 1.08 25.76 -30.70
CA PHE A 29 2.17 24.90 -31.13
C PHE A 29 1.65 23.48 -31.41
N PRO A 30 2.28 22.72 -32.32
CA PRO A 30 2.03 21.29 -32.49
C PRO A 30 2.13 20.53 -31.15
N MET A 31 1.38 19.43 -31.01
CA MET A 31 1.31 18.69 -29.75
C MET A 31 2.66 18.06 -29.37
N GLU A 32 3.52 17.80 -30.34
CA GLU A 32 4.88 17.32 -30.16
C GLU A 32 5.74 18.33 -29.40
N ILE A 33 5.55 19.63 -29.66
CA ILE A 33 6.25 20.69 -28.89
C ILE A 33 5.71 20.72 -27.45
N TRP A 34 4.39 20.61 -27.28
CA TRP A 34 3.80 20.52 -25.95
C TRP A 34 4.24 19.27 -25.20
N TYR A 35 4.48 18.16 -25.90
CA TYR A 35 5.02 16.94 -25.32
C TYR A 35 6.43 17.18 -24.76
N GLU A 36 7.31 17.83 -25.51
CA GLU A 36 8.64 18.20 -25.02
C GLU A 36 8.56 19.15 -23.81
N ILE A 37 7.70 20.16 -23.86
CA ILE A 37 7.44 21.05 -22.71
C ILE A 37 6.95 20.24 -21.51
N SER A 38 6.07 19.26 -21.73
CA SER A 38 5.48 18.46 -20.67
C SER A 38 6.51 17.65 -19.87
N LYS A 39 7.66 17.32 -20.46
CA LYS A 39 8.77 16.65 -19.75
C LYS A 39 9.39 17.52 -18.64
N HIS A 40 9.18 18.84 -18.73
CA HIS A 40 9.65 19.81 -17.75
C HIS A 40 8.54 20.34 -16.83
N MET A 41 7.32 19.82 -16.94
CA MET A 41 6.20 20.19 -16.08
C MET A 41 5.31 19.00 -15.73
N ASN A 42 4.19 19.25 -15.06
CA ASN A 42 3.22 18.20 -14.77
C ASN A 42 2.25 18.05 -15.94
N PRO A 43 2.32 16.98 -16.76
CA PRO A 43 1.43 16.74 -17.90
C PRO A 43 -0.04 16.61 -17.49
N GLY A 44 -0.33 16.28 -16.23
CA GLY A 44 -1.67 16.29 -15.68
C GLY A 44 -2.32 17.69 -15.61
N LYS A 45 -1.53 18.77 -15.70
CA LYS A 45 -2.08 20.13 -15.89
C LYS A 45 -2.53 20.36 -17.33
N LEU A 46 -1.84 19.75 -18.30
CA LEU A 46 -2.10 19.95 -19.72
C LEU A 46 -3.44 19.33 -20.14
N ILE A 47 -3.80 18.15 -19.62
CA ILE A 47 -5.10 17.50 -19.90
C ILE A 47 -6.33 18.37 -19.58
N ARG A 48 -6.17 19.45 -18.81
CA ARG A 48 -7.25 20.36 -18.38
C ARG A 48 -7.49 21.53 -19.32
N ILE A 49 -6.57 21.79 -20.26
CA ILE A 49 -6.60 22.99 -21.10
C ILE A 49 -7.80 22.93 -22.06
N ASN A 50 -7.85 21.89 -22.89
CA ASN A 50 -8.95 21.64 -23.82
C ASN A 50 -8.99 20.16 -24.22
N LYS A 51 -9.97 19.79 -25.05
CA LYS A 51 -10.14 18.41 -25.54
C LYS A 51 -8.91 17.87 -26.27
N SER A 52 -8.23 18.69 -27.07
CA SER A 52 -7.06 18.25 -27.83
C SER A 52 -5.91 17.87 -26.90
N PHE A 53 -5.62 18.69 -25.88
CA PHE A 53 -4.62 18.32 -24.87
C PHE A 53 -5.05 17.10 -24.05
N CYS A 54 -6.33 17.00 -23.68
CA CYS A 54 -6.85 15.82 -22.98
C CYS A 54 -6.64 14.55 -23.82
N ASP A 55 -6.99 14.58 -25.10
CA ASP A 55 -6.90 13.44 -26.00
C ASP A 55 -5.44 13.04 -26.28
N PHE A 56 -4.52 14.00 -26.32
CA PHE A 56 -3.09 13.75 -26.53
C PHE A 56 -2.37 13.24 -25.26
N PHE A 57 -2.59 13.87 -24.11
CA PHE A 57 -1.86 13.56 -22.87
C PHE A 57 -2.51 12.48 -22.01
N SER A 58 -3.83 12.28 -22.08
CA SER A 58 -4.49 11.25 -21.26
C SER A 58 -4.00 9.83 -21.55
N PRO A 59 -3.77 9.39 -22.80
CA PRO A 59 -3.13 8.10 -23.07
C PRO A 59 -1.75 7.95 -22.43
N LEU A 60 -0.98 9.04 -22.30
CA LEU A 60 0.36 9.00 -21.71
C LEU A 60 0.29 8.79 -20.19
N ILE A 61 -0.78 9.28 -19.54
CA ILE A 61 -0.95 9.25 -18.08
C ILE A 61 -1.76 8.03 -17.63
N TYR A 62 -2.88 7.74 -18.30
CA TYR A 62 -3.91 6.81 -17.84
C TYR A 62 -3.85 5.43 -18.50
N LYS A 63 -2.98 5.20 -19.48
CA LYS A 63 -2.87 3.92 -20.18
C LYS A 63 -2.67 2.74 -19.23
N ASP A 64 -1.70 2.86 -18.33
CA ASP A 64 -1.33 1.81 -17.38
C ASP A 64 -1.47 2.33 -15.95
N LEU A 65 -2.64 2.12 -15.34
CA LEU A 65 -2.89 2.49 -13.95
C LEU A 65 -2.35 1.41 -13.02
N GLN A 66 -1.31 1.73 -12.25
CA GLN A 66 -0.78 0.90 -11.18
C GLN A 66 -0.98 1.63 -9.86
N MET A 67 -1.77 1.04 -8.96
CA MET A 67 -2.19 1.64 -7.70
C MET A 67 -1.87 0.70 -6.54
N ILE A 68 -1.52 1.27 -5.39
CA ILE A 68 -1.39 0.54 -4.13
C ILE A 68 -2.31 1.17 -3.10
N LEU A 69 -3.05 0.34 -2.37
CA LEU A 69 -3.81 0.73 -1.19
C LEU A 69 -3.25 0.00 0.01
N VAL A 70 -2.95 0.74 1.08
CA VAL A 70 -2.56 0.16 2.38
C VAL A 70 -3.65 0.48 3.38
N ILE A 71 -4.24 -0.54 3.99
CA ILE A 71 -5.42 -0.41 4.86
C ILE A 71 -5.15 -1.13 6.18
N SER A 72 -5.50 -0.52 7.30
CA SER A 72 -5.50 -1.17 8.63
C SER A 72 -6.80 -0.88 9.36
N ASP A 73 -7.12 -1.70 10.38
CA ASP A 73 -8.06 -1.28 11.41
C ASP A 73 -7.47 -0.17 12.29
N THR A 74 -8.35 0.61 12.93
CA THR A 74 -7.93 1.70 13.81
C THR A 74 -7.55 1.24 15.21
N ILE A 75 -7.66 -0.06 15.54
CA ILE A 75 -7.48 -0.56 16.91
C ILE A 75 -6.04 -0.36 17.37
N GLN A 76 -5.06 -0.70 16.52
CA GLN A 76 -3.65 -0.63 16.88
C GLN A 76 -3.18 0.83 17.05
N ILE A 77 -3.55 1.73 16.14
CA ILE A 77 -3.24 3.16 16.26
C ILE A 77 -3.93 3.82 17.45
N GLN A 78 -5.18 3.46 17.75
CA GLN A 78 -5.88 3.96 18.94
C GLN A 78 -5.20 3.53 20.24
N LYS A 79 -4.76 2.26 20.33
CA LYS A 79 -4.01 1.75 21.48
C LYS A 79 -2.66 2.47 21.62
N ASN A 80 -1.95 2.67 20.52
CA ASN A 80 -0.68 3.40 20.48
C ASN A 80 -0.83 4.84 21.00
N ASP A 81 -1.80 5.57 20.47
CA ASP A 81 -1.99 6.99 20.81
C ASP A 81 -2.53 7.15 22.24
N LEU A 82 -3.38 6.23 22.72
CA LEU A 82 -3.79 6.21 24.12
C LEU A 82 -2.60 5.97 25.06
N SER A 83 -1.75 5.02 24.71
CA SER A 83 -0.51 4.75 25.46
C SER A 83 0.38 5.99 25.51
N TYR A 84 0.48 6.72 24.38
CA TYR A 84 1.25 7.95 24.28
C TYR A 84 0.72 9.02 25.23
N MET A 85 -0.58 9.28 25.22
CA MET A 85 -1.17 10.30 26.09
C MET A 85 -1.06 9.96 27.57
N ASN A 86 -1.06 8.67 27.92
CA ASN A 86 -0.95 8.23 29.31
C ASN A 86 0.49 8.26 29.84
N TYR A 87 1.49 7.97 28.98
CA TYR A 87 2.86 7.67 29.43
C TYR A 87 3.97 8.45 28.72
N GLY A 88 3.65 9.22 27.68
CA GLY A 88 4.60 10.01 26.90
C GLY A 88 5.43 9.20 25.89
N PRO A 89 6.41 9.87 25.22
CA PRO A 89 7.24 9.28 24.18
C PRO A 89 8.28 8.29 24.71
N ASP A 90 8.77 7.42 23.82
CA ASP A 90 9.89 6.48 24.05
C ASP A 90 11.24 7.17 24.28
N PHE A 91 11.39 8.40 23.84
CA PHE A 91 12.62 9.15 24.01
C PHE A 91 12.28 10.61 24.29
N VAL A 92 12.97 11.20 25.28
CA VAL A 92 12.74 12.58 25.75
C VAL A 92 13.08 13.62 24.68
N ASP A 93 13.92 13.27 23.70
CA ASP A 93 14.58 14.20 22.78
C ASP A 93 14.01 14.17 21.34
N ASN A 94 12.68 14.11 21.22
CA ASN A 94 12.02 14.03 19.92
C ASN A 94 11.08 15.22 19.67
N ASN A 95 11.18 15.82 18.47
CA ASN A 95 10.20 16.78 17.92
C ASN A 95 8.89 16.05 17.57
N ILE A 96 8.17 15.55 18.58
CA ILE A 96 6.90 14.85 18.39
C ILE A 96 5.76 15.86 18.44
N ASP A 97 4.83 15.74 17.50
CA ASP A 97 3.60 16.52 17.49
C ASP A 97 2.57 15.92 18.46
N ASP A 98 2.70 16.25 19.75
CA ASP A 98 1.80 15.79 20.82
C ASP A 98 0.33 16.09 20.51
N TYR A 99 0.06 17.30 19.99
CA TYR A 99 -1.28 17.74 19.66
C TYR A 99 -1.85 16.97 18.48
N GLY A 100 -1.04 16.72 17.44
CA GLY A 100 -1.39 15.87 16.32
C GLY A 100 -1.75 14.44 16.73
N ILE A 101 -1.04 13.87 17.71
CA ILE A 101 -1.37 12.54 18.26
C ILE A 101 -2.71 12.56 19.00
N TYR A 102 -2.96 13.57 19.83
CA TYR A 102 -4.24 13.74 20.50
C TYR A 102 -5.40 13.86 19.50
N LEU A 103 -5.24 14.69 18.47
CA LEU A 103 -6.25 14.86 17.41
C LEU A 103 -6.49 13.55 16.67
N ARG A 104 -5.42 12.86 16.27
CA ARG A 104 -5.48 11.56 15.60
C ARG A 104 -6.23 10.52 16.44
N TYR A 105 -5.96 10.45 17.74
CA TYR A 105 -6.70 9.57 18.65
C TYR A 105 -8.19 9.88 18.70
N ARG A 106 -8.54 11.17 18.79
CA ARG A 106 -9.94 11.61 18.82
C ARG A 106 -10.67 11.32 17.53
N GLU A 107 -10.02 11.54 16.39
CA GLU A 107 -10.58 11.27 15.08
C GLU A 107 -10.73 9.75 14.86
N GLY A 108 -9.66 8.99 15.09
CA GLY A 108 -9.59 7.55 14.85
C GLY A 108 -10.64 6.74 15.62
N LYS A 109 -11.16 7.24 16.75
CA LYS A 109 -12.28 6.63 17.48
C LYS A 109 -13.58 6.53 16.69
N ASN A 110 -13.80 7.44 15.74
CA ASN A 110 -15.04 7.52 14.98
C ASN A 110 -15.02 6.65 13.72
N PHE A 111 -13.89 6.00 13.43
CA PHE A 111 -13.65 5.30 12.19
C PHE A 111 -13.18 3.86 12.45
N ALA A 112 -13.59 2.96 11.58
CA ALA A 112 -13.24 1.55 11.69
C ALA A 112 -11.87 1.25 11.04
N TYR A 113 -11.53 2.02 10.01
CA TYR A 113 -10.35 1.78 9.19
C TYR A 113 -9.55 3.06 8.98
N GLU A 114 -8.26 2.86 8.74
CA GLU A 114 -7.39 3.88 8.20
C GLU A 114 -6.70 3.42 6.92
N PHE A 115 -6.52 4.35 6.01
CA PHE A 115 -5.73 4.23 4.79
C PHE A 115 -4.41 4.96 4.97
N LEU A 116 -3.31 4.32 4.59
CA LEU A 116 -1.96 4.83 4.79
C LEU A 116 -1.35 5.22 3.44
N ASP A 117 -1.00 6.49 3.29
CA ASP A 117 -0.14 6.95 2.21
C ASP A 117 1.29 6.51 2.56
N THR A 118 1.87 5.65 1.73
CA THR A 118 3.19 5.07 2.00
C THR A 118 4.18 5.35 0.87
N THR A 119 5.42 5.66 1.23
CA THR A 119 6.51 5.93 0.28
C THR A 119 7.81 5.30 0.76
N LEU A 120 8.77 5.09 -0.13
CA LEU A 120 10.10 4.62 0.25
C LEU A 120 11.00 5.84 0.55
N ARG A 121 11.74 5.86 1.67
CA ARG A 121 12.59 7.00 2.09
C ARG A 121 13.56 7.49 1.00
N ASP A 122 14.03 6.61 0.13
CA ASP A 122 14.94 6.94 -0.98
C ASP A 122 14.24 7.64 -2.17
N GLU A 123 12.92 7.89 -2.11
CA GLU A 123 12.12 8.46 -3.19
C GLU A 123 12.07 10.01 -3.21
N VAL A 124 12.77 10.68 -2.28
CA VAL A 124 12.96 12.14 -2.33
C VAL A 124 13.95 12.48 -3.45
N GLY A 125 13.54 12.33 -4.72
CA GLY A 125 14.35 12.75 -5.87
C GLY A 125 14.20 11.99 -7.19
N LEU A 126 13.30 11.01 -7.33
CA LEU A 126 13.15 10.32 -8.62
C LEU A 126 12.33 11.16 -9.62
N LYS A 127 12.95 11.39 -10.78
CA LYS A 127 12.54 12.27 -11.87
C LYS A 127 11.29 11.77 -12.59
N ALA A 128 10.54 12.73 -13.12
CA ALA A 128 9.24 12.66 -13.80
C ALA A 128 9.15 11.77 -15.06
N ASP A 129 10.09 10.86 -15.31
CA ASP A 129 10.19 10.24 -16.63
C ASP A 129 9.16 9.14 -16.88
N HIS A 130 8.53 8.56 -15.86
CA HIS A 130 7.55 7.50 -16.03
C HIS A 130 6.45 7.71 -14.98
N PHE A 131 5.17 7.56 -15.36
CA PHE A 131 4.07 7.56 -14.39
C PHE A 131 4.19 6.31 -13.50
N GLU A 132 5.01 6.46 -12.47
CA GLU A 132 5.29 5.52 -11.40
C GLU A 132 4.09 5.48 -10.47
N VAL A 133 3.58 4.27 -10.24
CA VAL A 133 2.69 3.82 -9.15
C VAL A 133 2.03 4.90 -8.28
N ILE A 134 0.71 4.82 -8.15
CA ILE A 134 -0.09 5.74 -7.35
C ILE A 134 -0.28 5.16 -5.95
N TYR A 135 0.31 5.82 -4.95
CA TYR A 135 0.28 5.38 -3.55
C TYR A 135 -0.67 6.19 -2.66
N LYS A 136 -1.02 7.42 -3.06
CA LYS A 136 -1.84 8.31 -2.24
C LYS A 136 -3.30 7.88 -2.27
N PHE A 137 -3.88 7.61 -1.11
CA PHE A 137 -5.25 7.13 -0.97
C PHE A 137 -6.25 8.06 -1.64
N SER A 138 -6.12 9.37 -1.44
CA SER A 138 -6.99 10.36 -2.09
C SER A 138 -6.96 10.26 -3.62
N GLU A 139 -5.78 10.00 -4.20
CA GLU A 139 -5.60 9.84 -5.64
C GLU A 139 -6.19 8.50 -6.14
N VAL A 140 -5.92 7.41 -5.41
CA VAL A 140 -6.47 6.08 -5.72
C VAL A 140 -7.99 6.07 -5.59
N LYS A 141 -8.55 6.55 -4.47
CA LYS A 141 -9.99 6.69 -4.22
C LYS A 141 -10.69 7.40 -5.38
N HIS A 142 -10.13 8.53 -5.83
CA HIS A 142 -10.69 9.27 -6.96
C HIS A 142 -10.68 8.45 -8.25
N ILE A 143 -9.56 7.79 -8.58
CA ILE A 143 -9.46 6.96 -9.79
C ILE A 143 -10.44 5.79 -9.74
N LEU A 144 -10.54 5.11 -8.60
CA LEU A 144 -11.46 3.99 -8.44
C LEU A 144 -12.90 4.45 -8.61
N ILE A 145 -13.33 5.49 -7.90
CA ILE A 145 -14.72 5.97 -7.92
C ILE A 145 -15.10 6.57 -9.28
N HIS A 146 -14.24 7.42 -9.87
CA HIS A 146 -14.62 8.23 -11.01
C HIS A 146 -14.13 7.70 -12.37
N ILE A 147 -13.22 6.73 -12.38
CA ILE A 147 -12.69 6.13 -13.62
C ILE A 147 -13.02 4.64 -13.68
N VAL A 148 -12.54 3.85 -12.72
CA VAL A 148 -12.67 2.38 -12.79
C VAL A 148 -14.12 1.93 -12.61
N ASN A 149 -14.77 2.43 -11.55
CA ASN A 149 -16.12 2.01 -11.15
C ASN A 149 -17.23 2.79 -11.88
N ASN A 150 -16.87 3.89 -12.55
CA ASN A 150 -17.82 4.70 -13.30
C ASN A 150 -17.90 4.24 -14.77
N PRO A 151 -19.01 3.63 -15.22
CA PRO A 151 -19.17 3.23 -16.64
C PRO A 151 -19.10 4.41 -17.60
N SER A 152 -19.56 5.59 -17.18
CA SER A 152 -19.64 6.80 -18.01
C SER A 152 -18.36 7.64 -17.99
N SER A 153 -17.26 7.12 -17.43
CA SER A 153 -16.02 7.88 -17.34
C SER A 153 -15.38 8.07 -18.71
N TYR A 154 -15.23 9.32 -19.14
CA TYR A 154 -14.54 9.65 -20.39
C TYR A 154 -13.08 9.15 -20.40
N LEU A 155 -12.39 9.21 -19.27
CA LEU A 155 -10.99 8.82 -19.16
C LEU A 155 -10.78 7.32 -19.35
N LYS A 156 -11.82 6.51 -19.11
CA LYS A 156 -11.77 5.05 -19.25
C LYS A 156 -11.34 4.61 -20.65
N ARG A 157 -11.65 5.38 -21.69
CA ARG A 157 -11.27 5.08 -23.08
C ARG A 157 -9.75 5.07 -23.33
N TYR A 158 -8.98 5.72 -22.45
CA TYR A 158 -7.52 5.76 -22.54
C TYR A 158 -6.85 4.70 -21.67
N VAL A 159 -7.61 3.98 -20.84
CA VAL A 159 -7.07 2.99 -19.90
C VAL A 159 -6.99 1.64 -20.60
N GLU A 160 -5.78 1.12 -20.79
CA GLU A 160 -5.55 -0.23 -21.31
C GLU A 160 -5.42 -1.26 -20.18
N GLN A 161 -4.87 -0.83 -19.04
CA GLN A 161 -4.60 -1.70 -17.91
C GLN A 161 -4.84 -1.03 -16.55
N VAL A 162 -5.47 -1.77 -15.64
CA VAL A 162 -5.65 -1.42 -14.22
C VAL A 162 -5.03 -2.51 -13.36
N LYS A 163 -4.08 -2.12 -12.51
CA LYS A 163 -3.45 -2.96 -11.49
C LYS A 163 -3.67 -2.30 -10.15
N LEU A 164 -4.33 -2.99 -9.24
CA LEU A 164 -4.57 -2.53 -7.88
C LEU A 164 -4.03 -3.57 -6.90
N ASP A 165 -3.10 -3.16 -6.05
CA ASP A 165 -2.54 -4.02 -5.02
C ASP A 165 -2.99 -3.50 -3.65
N VAL A 166 -3.76 -4.29 -2.91
CA VAL A 166 -4.34 -3.94 -1.60
C VAL A 166 -3.56 -4.67 -0.51
N SER A 167 -2.80 -3.92 0.28
CA SER A 167 -2.08 -4.41 1.46
C SER A 167 -2.90 -4.19 2.71
N LEU A 168 -3.32 -5.27 3.35
CA LEU A 168 -4.09 -5.26 4.59
C LEU A 168 -3.12 -5.44 5.77
N LEU A 169 -2.95 -4.37 6.55
CA LEU A 169 -2.25 -4.39 7.83
C LEU A 169 -3.20 -4.85 8.94
N SER A 170 -2.62 -5.32 10.05
CA SER A 170 -3.30 -5.99 11.18
C SER A 170 -4.17 -7.20 10.79
N ALA A 171 -4.74 -7.88 11.79
CA ALA A 171 -5.76 -8.90 11.56
C ALA A 171 -7.06 -8.21 11.14
N PHE A 172 -7.10 -7.74 9.89
CA PHE A 172 -8.26 -7.14 9.25
C PHE A 172 -9.42 -8.14 9.28
N SER A 173 -10.14 -8.18 10.41
CA SER A 173 -11.04 -9.26 10.79
C SER A 173 -12.27 -9.34 9.87
N GLY A 174 -12.62 -8.23 9.20
CA GLY A 174 -13.68 -8.18 8.19
C GLY A 174 -13.32 -8.76 6.81
N ILE A 175 -12.05 -9.07 6.54
CA ILE A 175 -11.52 -9.53 5.23
C ILE A 175 -10.52 -10.67 5.46
N ASN A 176 -10.85 -11.64 6.30
CA ASN A 176 -9.96 -12.78 6.49
C ASN A 176 -10.07 -13.73 5.27
N LEU A 177 -9.17 -13.54 4.30
CA LEU A 177 -9.18 -14.31 3.05
C LEU A 177 -8.95 -15.81 3.27
N LYS A 178 -8.23 -16.18 4.34
CA LYS A 178 -7.96 -17.57 4.76
C LYS A 178 -9.11 -18.24 5.48
N ASN A 179 -9.72 -17.57 6.46
CA ASN A 179 -10.66 -18.24 7.38
C ASN A 179 -12.10 -18.32 6.83
N GLY A 180 -12.35 -17.80 5.64
CA GLY A 180 -13.65 -17.94 4.99
C GLY A 180 -14.73 -16.97 5.48
N GLU A 181 -14.36 -16.05 6.37
CA GLU A 181 -15.27 -15.13 7.02
C GLU A 181 -14.98 -13.69 6.57
N GLY A 182 -16.01 -12.99 6.12
CA GLY A 182 -15.91 -11.61 5.65
C GLY A 182 -16.61 -11.37 4.31
N ILE A 183 -17.18 -10.18 4.16
CA ILE A 183 -17.97 -9.80 2.97
C ILE A 183 -17.12 -9.88 1.69
N LEU A 184 -15.84 -9.49 1.77
CA LEU A 184 -14.94 -9.54 0.63
C LEU A 184 -14.52 -10.97 0.29
N HIS A 185 -14.27 -11.84 1.28
CA HIS A 185 -14.02 -13.26 1.02
C HIS A 185 -15.19 -13.88 0.26
N ASN A 186 -16.42 -13.65 0.73
CA ASN A 186 -17.63 -14.13 0.08
C ASN A 186 -17.75 -13.63 -1.36
N LYS A 187 -17.45 -12.34 -1.59
CA LYS A 187 -17.44 -11.77 -2.94
C LYS A 187 -16.38 -12.41 -3.81
N VAL A 188 -15.12 -12.51 -3.37
CA VAL A 188 -14.04 -13.17 -4.12
C VAL A 188 -14.39 -14.63 -4.46
N LYS A 189 -14.97 -15.36 -3.52
CA LYS A 189 -15.44 -16.75 -3.72
C LYS A 189 -16.59 -16.83 -4.72
N TYR A 190 -17.51 -15.87 -4.71
CA TYR A 190 -18.57 -15.76 -5.71
C TYR A 190 -17.97 -15.52 -7.10
N GLU A 191 -17.03 -14.57 -7.25
CA GLU A 191 -16.36 -14.27 -8.52
C GLU A 191 -15.60 -15.50 -9.06
N TYR A 192 -14.94 -16.27 -8.17
CA TYR A 192 -14.25 -17.50 -8.53
C TYR A 192 -15.18 -18.57 -9.11
N LYS A 193 -16.40 -18.68 -8.60
CA LYS A 193 -17.35 -19.74 -9.00
C LYS A 193 -18.14 -19.42 -10.25
N ASN A 194 -18.34 -18.14 -10.56
CA ASN A 194 -19.38 -17.72 -11.50
C ASN A 194 -18.86 -17.00 -12.76
N LEU A 195 -17.55 -16.71 -12.89
CA LEU A 195 -17.02 -15.96 -14.03
C LEU A 195 -15.91 -16.70 -14.77
N ASP A 196 -16.23 -17.22 -15.96
CA ASP A 196 -15.29 -17.95 -16.83
C ASP A 196 -14.16 -17.07 -17.40
N HIS A 197 -14.32 -15.74 -17.39
CA HIS A 197 -13.35 -14.78 -17.92
C HIS A 197 -12.39 -14.24 -16.85
N CYS A 198 -12.55 -14.63 -15.59
CA CYS A 198 -11.66 -14.24 -14.50
C CYS A 198 -10.84 -15.42 -14.00
N SER A 199 -9.68 -15.14 -13.43
CA SER A 199 -8.88 -16.14 -12.71
C SER A 199 -8.58 -15.63 -11.32
N VAL A 200 -8.96 -16.42 -10.31
CA VAL A 200 -8.61 -16.18 -8.91
C VAL A 200 -7.53 -17.17 -8.51
N LEU A 201 -6.39 -16.66 -8.07
CA LEU A 201 -5.22 -17.45 -7.72
C LEU A 201 -4.79 -17.09 -6.30
N SER A 202 -4.73 -18.09 -5.42
CA SER A 202 -4.27 -17.91 -4.04
C SER A 202 -2.91 -18.56 -3.82
N TYR A 203 -2.06 -17.93 -3.01
CA TYR A 203 -0.76 -18.45 -2.63
C TYR A 203 -0.49 -18.22 -1.15
N TYR A 204 -0.27 -19.33 -0.44
CA TYR A 204 0.04 -19.36 0.98
C TYR A 204 1.39 -20.07 1.16
N PRO A 205 2.52 -19.34 1.22
CA PRO A 205 3.82 -19.96 1.36
C PRO A 205 3.94 -20.71 2.68
N LYS A 206 4.61 -21.86 2.66
CA LYS A 206 4.94 -22.63 3.88
C LYS A 206 6.09 -22.01 4.68
N TYR A 207 6.86 -21.10 4.08
CA TYR A 207 7.95 -20.42 4.77
C TYR A 207 7.46 -19.17 5.49
N LEU A 208 8.21 -18.81 6.52
CA LEU A 208 8.01 -17.63 7.33
C LEU A 208 8.88 -16.48 6.82
N ILE A 209 8.34 -15.27 6.88
CA ILE A 209 9.09 -14.05 6.62
C ILE A 209 9.43 -13.43 7.97
N PHE A 210 10.72 -13.26 8.23
CA PHE A 210 11.19 -12.59 9.43
C PHE A 210 10.85 -11.11 9.37
N CYS A 211 10.30 -10.61 10.48
CA CYS A 211 10.02 -9.20 10.71
C CYS A 211 10.74 -8.77 11.98
N PHE A 212 11.37 -7.62 11.93
CA PHE A 212 11.77 -6.89 13.10
C PHE A 212 10.51 -6.44 13.85
N THR A 213 10.44 -6.72 15.16
CA THR A 213 9.33 -6.27 16.02
C THR A 213 9.78 -5.12 16.90
N VAL A 214 8.85 -4.20 17.13
CA VAL A 214 8.94 -3.22 18.22
C VAL A 214 8.14 -3.77 19.40
N LEU A 215 8.36 -3.22 20.59
CA LEU A 215 7.52 -3.47 21.76
C LEU A 215 6.11 -2.90 21.52
N ASP A 216 5.25 -3.69 20.88
CA ASP A 216 3.85 -3.36 20.60
C ASP A 216 2.96 -3.54 21.85
N TRP A 217 3.49 -3.24 23.05
CA TRP A 217 2.77 -3.40 24.30
C TRP A 217 2.17 -2.06 24.73
N TYR A 218 0.90 -1.85 24.35
CA TYR A 218 0.21 -0.58 24.56
C TYR A 218 -0.57 -0.50 25.89
N THR A 219 -0.62 -1.58 26.68
CA THR A 219 -1.47 -1.67 27.88
C THR A 219 -0.77 -1.31 29.19
N SER A 220 0.54 -1.08 29.18
CA SER A 220 1.32 -0.76 30.38
C SER A 220 2.32 0.36 30.13
N CYS A 221 2.80 0.97 31.22
CA CYS A 221 3.88 1.95 31.18
C CYS A 221 5.18 1.24 30.78
N ARG A 222 5.62 1.43 29.53
CA ARG A 222 6.86 0.82 29.01
C ARG A 222 8.11 1.22 29.82
N TRP A 223 8.07 2.37 30.52
CA TRP A 223 9.12 2.85 31.44
C TRP A 223 9.24 2.05 32.73
N GLN A 224 8.16 1.45 33.20
CA GLN A 224 8.12 0.71 34.46
C GLN A 224 8.60 -0.74 34.31
N LEU A 225 9.10 -1.11 33.14
CA LEU A 225 9.66 -2.43 32.83
C LEU A 225 11.19 -2.34 32.69
N PRO A 226 11.95 -2.13 33.79
CA PRO A 226 13.41 -1.95 33.75
C PRO A 226 14.15 -3.16 33.16
N HIS A 227 13.57 -4.37 33.20
CA HIS A 227 14.13 -5.57 32.58
C HIS A 227 13.97 -5.60 31.04
N LEU A 228 13.12 -4.74 30.47
CA LEU A 228 12.97 -4.55 29.01
C LEU A 228 13.84 -3.43 28.44
N ALA A 229 14.48 -2.62 29.29
CA ALA A 229 15.48 -1.60 28.91
C ALA A 229 16.54 -2.06 27.87
N PRO A 230 16.99 -3.32 27.84
CA PRO A 230 17.84 -3.82 26.75
C PRO A 230 17.26 -3.71 25.33
N LEU A 231 15.94 -3.63 25.12
CA LEU A 231 15.38 -3.28 23.81
C LEU A 231 15.83 -1.87 23.39
N ASN A 232 15.79 -0.89 24.30
CA ASN A 232 16.29 0.47 24.04
C ASN A 232 17.78 0.52 23.71
N ARG A 233 18.61 -0.45 24.16
CA ARG A 233 20.05 -0.49 23.80
C ARG A 233 20.28 -0.88 22.34
N ASP A 234 19.55 -1.85 21.82
CA ASP A 234 19.68 -2.26 20.42
C ASP A 234 19.05 -1.24 19.46
N PHE A 235 17.96 -0.57 19.87
CA PHE A 235 17.36 0.56 19.15
C PHE A 235 18.28 1.79 19.08
N ASN A 236 19.07 2.04 20.14
CA ASN A 236 20.01 3.17 20.17
C ASN A 236 21.37 2.84 19.56
N ASN A 237 21.58 1.62 19.06
CA ASN A 237 22.82 1.28 18.38
C ASN A 237 22.72 1.69 16.89
N PRO A 238 23.45 2.73 16.45
CA PRO A 238 23.43 3.17 15.04
C PRO A 238 23.94 2.10 14.08
N SER A 239 24.68 1.10 14.59
CA SER A 239 25.11 -0.05 13.79
C SER A 239 23.95 -0.98 13.46
N PHE A 240 22.89 -0.99 14.27
CA PHE A 240 21.72 -1.86 14.12
C PHE A 240 20.60 -1.25 13.28
N ILE A 241 20.12 -0.10 13.72
CA ILE A 241 19.01 0.62 13.09
C ILE A 241 19.46 2.07 12.98
N ASP A 242 19.12 2.74 11.89
CA ASP A 242 19.36 4.16 11.77
C ASP A 242 18.72 4.87 12.98
N PRO A 243 19.47 5.66 13.77
CA PRO A 243 18.92 6.39 14.90
C PRO A 243 17.75 7.30 14.52
N LYS A 244 17.71 7.80 13.27
CA LYS A 244 16.57 8.56 12.77
C LYS A 244 15.32 7.69 12.68
N ILE A 245 15.48 6.46 12.20
CA ILE A 245 14.40 5.48 12.11
C ILE A 245 13.91 5.13 13.51
N THR A 246 14.80 4.89 14.48
CA THR A 246 14.36 4.50 15.83
C THR A 246 13.61 5.59 16.57
N ARG A 247 13.94 6.86 16.31
CA ARG A 247 13.16 8.00 16.77
C ARG A 247 11.78 8.10 16.10
N ASP A 248 11.68 7.70 14.83
CA ASP A 248 10.40 7.70 14.09
C ASP A 248 9.50 6.50 14.40
N ILE A 249 10.02 5.45 15.07
CA ILE A 249 9.28 4.21 15.30
C ILE A 249 8.07 4.44 16.21
N TYR A 250 8.28 5.02 17.39
CA TYR A 250 7.19 5.36 18.30
C TYR A 250 7.18 6.88 18.51
N PRO A 251 6.01 7.54 18.35
CA PRO A 251 4.67 6.97 18.18
C PRO A 251 4.21 6.79 16.74
N ASN A 252 5.04 7.09 15.73
CA ASN A 252 4.55 7.30 14.36
C ASN A 252 4.44 6.01 13.53
N ASN A 253 5.31 5.03 13.73
CA ASN A 253 5.38 3.79 12.93
C ASN A 253 4.84 2.56 13.69
N VAL A 254 3.55 2.65 14.05
CA VAL A 254 2.78 1.64 14.79
C VAL A 254 2.74 0.26 14.12
N TYR A 255 2.97 0.21 12.82
CA TYR A 255 2.80 -0.98 11.96
C TYR A 255 4.13 -1.58 11.50
N MET A 256 5.24 -1.31 12.19
CA MET A 256 6.58 -1.68 11.74
C MET A 256 6.70 -3.17 11.34
N LYS A 257 6.07 -4.07 12.12
CA LYS A 257 6.08 -5.51 11.86
C LYS A 257 5.29 -5.85 10.59
N GLU A 258 4.14 -5.22 10.43
CA GLU A 258 3.17 -5.42 9.37
C GLU A 258 3.67 -4.89 8.02
N LEU A 259 4.39 -3.77 8.04
CA LEU A 259 4.91 -3.09 6.86
C LEU A 259 5.99 -3.89 6.12
N MET A 260 6.53 -4.98 6.68
CA MET A 260 7.50 -5.82 5.97
C MET A 260 6.96 -6.34 4.65
N LEU A 261 5.73 -6.83 4.63
CA LEU A 261 5.13 -7.39 3.40
C LEU A 261 4.82 -6.28 2.40
N THR A 262 4.33 -5.14 2.87
CA THR A 262 4.09 -3.94 2.05
C THR A 262 5.39 -3.42 1.45
N THR A 263 6.49 -3.42 2.20
CA THR A 263 7.81 -3.02 1.72
C THR A 263 8.28 -3.94 0.59
N LEU A 264 8.11 -5.26 0.74
CA LEU A 264 8.43 -6.23 -0.31
C LEU A 264 7.59 -6.02 -1.57
N LEU A 265 6.32 -5.63 -1.41
CA LEU A 265 5.44 -5.29 -2.52
C LEU A 265 5.92 -4.02 -3.25
N HIS A 266 6.28 -2.96 -2.52
CA HIS A 266 6.81 -1.72 -3.10
C HIS A 266 8.11 -1.99 -3.89
N ASP A 267 9.07 -2.72 -3.31
CA ASP A 267 10.33 -3.05 -4.00
C ASP A 267 10.12 -3.98 -5.21
N PHE A 268 9.05 -4.78 -5.19
CA PHE A 268 8.65 -5.63 -6.32
C PHE A 268 8.09 -4.83 -7.49
N ILE A 269 7.33 -3.77 -7.21
CA ILE A 269 6.73 -2.94 -8.25
C ILE A 269 7.73 -1.92 -8.79
N ARG A 270 8.58 -1.35 -7.92
CA ARG A 270 9.59 -0.34 -8.27
C ARG A 270 10.68 -0.87 -9.20
N ASP A 271 11.28 -2.01 -8.87
CA ASP A 271 12.42 -2.53 -9.61
C ASP A 271 12.01 -2.87 -11.05
N LYS A 272 12.57 -2.17 -12.05
CA LYS A 272 12.21 -2.34 -13.48
C LYS A 272 12.27 -3.80 -13.94
N SER A 273 13.22 -4.59 -13.41
CA SER A 273 13.34 -6.01 -13.72
C SER A 273 12.19 -6.83 -13.12
N LYS A 274 11.70 -6.44 -11.94
CA LYS A 274 10.58 -7.06 -11.23
C LYS A 274 9.21 -6.51 -11.64
N LYS A 275 9.10 -5.27 -12.14
CA LYS A 275 7.88 -4.71 -12.75
C LYS A 275 7.36 -5.61 -13.88
N ARG A 276 8.27 -6.21 -14.65
CA ARG A 276 7.94 -7.25 -15.64
C ARG A 276 7.23 -8.45 -15.01
N ASN A 277 7.61 -8.84 -13.80
CA ASN A 277 6.94 -9.92 -13.06
C ASN A 277 5.54 -9.51 -12.60
N ARG A 278 5.31 -8.26 -12.16
CA ARG A 278 3.94 -7.78 -11.86
C ARG A 278 3.04 -7.77 -13.10
N ASN A 279 3.59 -7.40 -14.26
CA ASN A 279 2.88 -7.48 -15.54
C ASN A 279 2.56 -8.93 -15.92
N LYS A 280 3.51 -9.86 -15.76
CA LYS A 280 3.25 -11.29 -15.94
C LYS A 280 2.19 -11.81 -14.98
N LEU A 281 2.24 -11.37 -13.72
CA LEU A 281 1.28 -11.73 -12.68
C LEU A 281 -0.14 -11.29 -13.04
N ALA A 282 -0.30 -10.12 -13.66
CA ALA A 282 -1.59 -9.61 -14.14
C ALA A 282 -2.21 -10.43 -15.29
N LEU A 283 -1.40 -11.25 -15.98
CA LEU A 283 -1.81 -12.05 -17.13
C LEU A 283 -1.89 -13.56 -16.81
N LEU A 284 -1.61 -13.94 -15.56
CA LEU A 284 -1.65 -15.34 -15.15
C LEU A 284 -3.08 -15.89 -15.19
N LYS A 285 -3.24 -17.04 -15.84
CA LYS A 285 -4.48 -17.85 -15.83
C LYS A 285 -4.40 -19.11 -14.96
N LYS A 286 -3.19 -19.56 -14.60
CA LYS A 286 -2.95 -20.82 -13.87
C LYS A 286 -2.04 -20.61 -12.66
N GLY A 287 -2.36 -21.29 -11.55
CA GLY A 287 -1.70 -21.09 -10.25
C GLY A 287 -0.26 -21.60 -10.12
N GLN A 288 0.18 -22.56 -10.93
CA GLN A 288 1.53 -23.15 -10.80
C GLN A 288 2.67 -22.13 -10.97
N ILE A 289 2.45 -21.06 -11.75
CA ILE A 289 3.43 -20.00 -11.98
C ILE A 289 3.35 -18.92 -10.88
N LEU A 290 2.22 -18.78 -10.18
CA LEU A 290 2.01 -17.76 -9.14
C LEU A 290 3.12 -17.82 -8.09
N LYS A 291 3.41 -19.03 -7.58
CA LYS A 291 4.47 -19.26 -6.58
C LYS A 291 5.79 -18.64 -7.02
N LYS A 292 6.13 -18.65 -8.32
CA LYS A 292 7.43 -18.16 -8.79
C LYS A 292 7.50 -16.65 -8.96
N LEU A 293 6.36 -15.96 -9.03
CA LEU A 293 6.24 -14.55 -9.39
C LEU A 293 5.82 -13.63 -8.24
N THR A 294 5.60 -14.17 -7.03
CA THR A 294 5.26 -13.33 -5.87
C THR A 294 6.49 -12.57 -5.34
N PRO A 295 6.30 -11.37 -4.74
CA PRO A 295 7.36 -10.65 -4.05
C PRO A 295 8.03 -11.50 -2.95
N PHE A 296 7.23 -12.32 -2.27
CA PHE A 296 7.64 -13.17 -1.15
C PHE A 296 8.57 -14.30 -1.57
N GLU A 297 8.29 -14.97 -2.70
CA GLU A 297 9.17 -16.06 -3.16
C GLU A 297 10.49 -15.50 -3.68
N ILE A 298 10.48 -14.32 -4.32
CA ILE A 298 11.70 -13.64 -4.75
C ILE A 298 12.55 -13.30 -3.52
N TRP A 299 11.93 -12.74 -2.48
CA TRP A 299 12.59 -12.48 -1.22
C TRP A 299 13.14 -13.76 -0.58
N HIS A 300 12.31 -14.79 -0.46
CA HIS A 300 12.70 -16.06 0.13
C HIS A 300 13.88 -16.71 -0.62
N ARG A 301 13.90 -16.68 -1.96
CA ARG A 301 15.06 -17.17 -2.73
C ARG A 301 16.33 -16.36 -2.47
N ARG A 302 16.22 -15.03 -2.33
CA ARG A 302 17.35 -14.17 -1.97
C ARG A 302 17.87 -14.47 -0.56
N THR A 303 17.02 -14.98 0.33
CA THR A 303 17.40 -15.30 1.72
C THR A 303 17.67 -16.78 1.96
N LYS A 304 17.35 -17.70 1.03
CA LYS A 304 17.54 -19.16 1.14
C LYS A 304 18.97 -19.64 1.44
N GLY A 305 20.00 -18.80 1.22
CA GLY A 305 21.39 -19.10 1.58
C GLY A 305 21.75 -18.82 3.05
N MET A 306 20.78 -18.49 3.89
CA MET A 306 21.01 -18.13 5.28
C MET A 306 20.74 -19.33 6.20
N PRO A 307 21.77 -19.99 6.76
CA PRO A 307 21.57 -21.18 7.60
C PRO A 307 20.70 -20.87 8.84
N LEU A 308 19.98 -21.91 9.27
CA LEU A 308 19.07 -21.99 10.42
C LEU A 308 19.78 -22.15 11.77
N VAL A 309 21.12 -22.14 11.81
CA VAL A 309 21.90 -22.37 13.03
C VAL A 309 22.55 -21.05 13.47
N PHE A 310 22.10 -20.59 14.64
CA PHE A 310 22.19 -19.23 15.20
C PHE A 310 23.51 -18.97 15.96
N ARG A 311 24.03 -17.73 15.88
CA ARG A 311 24.87 -17.01 16.90
C ARG A 311 25.51 -15.69 16.42
N THR A 312 25.86 -15.51 15.14
CA THR A 312 26.46 -14.25 14.61
C THR A 312 25.82 -13.75 13.30
N LEU A 313 25.26 -14.66 12.49
CA LEU A 313 24.50 -14.31 11.29
C LEU A 313 23.17 -13.58 11.60
N ASP A 314 22.63 -13.74 12.81
CA ASP A 314 21.31 -13.22 13.20
C ASP A 314 21.30 -11.71 13.33
N GLU A 315 22.42 -11.17 13.78
CA GLU A 315 22.62 -9.74 13.94
C GLU A 315 22.61 -9.02 12.57
N MET A 316 23.32 -9.56 11.58
CA MET A 316 23.31 -9.03 10.21
C MET A 316 21.94 -9.18 9.53
N LYS A 317 21.22 -10.28 9.80
CA LYS A 317 19.85 -10.48 9.31
C LYS A 317 18.87 -9.51 9.95
N LEU A 318 18.93 -9.34 11.27
CA LEU A 318 18.14 -8.38 12.02
C LEU A 318 18.37 -6.97 11.47
N ARG A 319 19.63 -6.58 11.26
CA ARG A 319 20.02 -5.32 10.60
C ARG A 319 19.37 -5.20 9.23
N LYS A 320 19.50 -6.23 8.39
CA LYS A 320 18.98 -6.19 7.01
C LYS A 320 17.45 -6.10 7.00
N THR A 321 16.77 -6.86 7.84
CA THR A 321 15.31 -6.88 7.97
C THR A 321 14.79 -5.56 8.54
N ALA A 322 15.39 -5.06 9.62
CA ALA A 322 15.03 -3.77 10.23
C ALA A 322 15.25 -2.62 9.25
N ARG A 323 16.42 -2.57 8.59
CA ARG A 323 16.70 -1.61 7.52
C ARG A 323 15.66 -1.71 6.42
N TYR A 324 15.34 -2.91 5.97
CA TYR A 324 14.38 -3.09 4.88
C TYR A 324 12.99 -2.56 5.27
N GLN A 325 12.44 -2.98 6.41
CA GLN A 325 11.15 -2.48 6.93
C GLN A 325 11.13 -0.96 7.09
N SER A 326 12.25 -0.39 7.55
CA SER A 326 12.35 1.04 7.83
C SER A 326 12.41 1.96 6.60
N ILE A 327 12.65 1.39 5.42
CA ILE A 327 12.63 2.15 4.17
C ILE A 327 11.21 2.63 3.86
N LEU A 328 10.18 1.85 4.21
CA LEU A 328 8.80 2.26 4.01
C LEU A 328 8.35 3.19 5.13
N ILE A 329 7.90 4.38 4.76
CA ILE A 329 7.37 5.39 5.68
C ILE A 329 5.89 5.63 5.41
N ILE A 330 5.17 6.00 6.47
CA ILE A 330 3.79 6.47 6.41
C ILE A 330 3.84 8.00 6.36
N GLU A 331 3.38 8.60 5.26
CA GLU A 331 3.37 10.06 5.07
C GLU A 331 2.09 10.69 5.65
N GLU A 332 0.94 10.14 5.28
CA GLU A 332 -0.38 10.67 5.61
C GLU A 332 -1.30 9.49 6.00
N ARG A 333 -2.28 9.78 6.85
CA ARG A 333 -3.31 8.83 7.30
C ARG A 333 -4.67 9.40 6.94
N CYS A 334 -5.56 8.54 6.48
CA CYS A 334 -6.94 8.90 6.14
C CYS A 334 -7.89 7.93 6.82
N PHE A 335 -8.76 8.45 7.68
CA PHE A 335 -9.73 7.63 8.40
C PHE A 335 -11.04 7.51 7.65
N GLU A 336 -11.60 6.30 7.60
CA GLU A 336 -12.81 6.00 6.85
C GLU A 336 -13.71 5.02 7.60
N THR A 337 -15.01 5.08 7.28
CA THR A 337 -16.00 4.19 7.91
C THR A 337 -15.88 2.77 7.37
N LYS A 338 -16.44 1.82 8.12
CA LYS A 338 -16.53 0.42 7.70
C LYS A 338 -17.30 0.29 6.38
N GLU A 339 -18.48 0.89 6.33
CA GLU A 339 -19.37 0.87 5.18
C GLU A 339 -18.71 1.43 3.92
N PHE A 340 -18.03 2.59 4.03
CA PHE A 340 -17.32 3.19 2.92
C PHE A 340 -16.24 2.24 2.38
N THR A 341 -15.42 1.69 3.28
CA THR A 341 -14.28 0.84 2.92
C THR A 341 -14.74 -0.45 2.24
N GLU A 342 -15.75 -1.13 2.80
CA GLU A 342 -16.31 -2.34 2.23
C GLU A 342 -16.96 -2.07 0.87
N THR A 343 -17.74 -0.99 0.77
CA THR A 343 -18.39 -0.59 -0.48
C THR A 343 -17.37 -0.26 -1.57
N LEU A 344 -16.30 0.49 -1.22
CA LEU A 344 -15.23 0.83 -2.15
C LEU A 344 -14.55 -0.43 -2.70
N LEU A 345 -14.17 -1.38 -1.83
CA LEU A 345 -13.49 -2.61 -2.23
C LEU A 345 -14.41 -3.53 -3.05
N ILE A 346 -15.67 -3.70 -2.65
CA ILE A 346 -16.65 -4.54 -3.35
C ILE A 346 -17.00 -3.98 -4.73
N ASN A 347 -17.25 -2.67 -4.82
CA ASN A 347 -17.56 -2.02 -6.10
C ASN A 347 -16.36 -2.07 -7.04
N THR A 348 -15.16 -1.89 -6.49
CA THR A 348 -13.92 -1.99 -7.27
C THR A 348 -13.68 -3.40 -7.78
N LEU A 349 -13.86 -4.40 -6.91
CA LEU A 349 -13.75 -5.81 -7.30
C LEU A 349 -14.75 -6.16 -8.40
N SER A 350 -16.02 -5.80 -8.21
CA SER A 350 -17.09 -6.04 -9.20
C SER A 350 -16.81 -5.34 -10.53
N SER A 351 -16.24 -4.14 -10.50
CA SER A 351 -15.87 -3.40 -11.71
C SER A 351 -14.69 -4.06 -12.41
N ILE A 352 -13.67 -4.47 -11.67
CA ILE A 352 -12.47 -5.15 -12.21
C ILE A 352 -12.84 -6.49 -12.84
N THR A 353 -13.82 -7.22 -12.30
CA THR A 353 -14.27 -8.52 -12.82
C THR A 353 -15.38 -8.40 -13.87
N SER A 354 -16.05 -7.26 -14.00
CA SER A 354 -17.13 -7.08 -14.99
C SER A 354 -16.62 -6.92 -16.43
N ASN A 355 -17.20 -7.71 -17.35
CA ASN A 355 -17.01 -7.53 -18.78
C ASN A 355 -17.81 -6.32 -19.33
N GLU A 356 -18.95 -6.00 -18.74
CA GLU A 356 -19.78 -4.87 -19.16
C GLU A 356 -19.09 -3.54 -18.85
N LEU A 357 -18.52 -3.43 -17.65
CA LEU A 357 -17.92 -2.17 -17.20
C LEU A 357 -16.51 -1.95 -17.74
N ASN A 358 -15.72 -3.02 -17.89
CA ASN A 358 -14.28 -2.95 -18.18
C ASN A 358 -13.82 -4.01 -19.18
N GLY A 359 -14.69 -4.53 -20.06
CA GLY A 359 -14.37 -5.61 -21.01
C GLY A 359 -13.16 -5.35 -21.92
N GLY A 360 -12.95 -4.08 -22.31
CA GLY A 360 -11.81 -3.64 -23.12
C GLY A 360 -10.50 -3.42 -22.36
N ILE A 361 -10.48 -3.62 -21.03
CA ILE A 361 -9.37 -3.26 -20.13
C ILE A 361 -8.81 -4.53 -19.47
N ASN A 362 -7.48 -4.63 -19.40
CA ASN A 362 -6.82 -5.65 -18.59
C ASN A 362 -6.88 -5.24 -17.11
N CYS A 363 -7.54 -6.02 -16.26
CA CYS A 363 -7.65 -5.70 -14.84
C CYS A 363 -6.97 -6.77 -13.98
N SER A 364 -6.25 -6.34 -12.94
CA SER A 364 -5.59 -7.23 -11.98
C SER A 364 -5.67 -6.62 -10.59
N MET A 365 -6.40 -7.26 -9.69
CA MET A 365 -6.47 -6.87 -8.28
C MET A 365 -5.74 -7.90 -7.46
N SER A 366 -4.85 -7.48 -6.56
CA SER A 366 -4.23 -8.39 -5.59
C SER A 366 -4.54 -7.94 -4.17
N PHE A 367 -4.71 -8.92 -3.30
CA PHE A 367 -4.84 -8.73 -1.87
C PHE A 367 -3.67 -9.39 -1.18
N LEU A 368 -3.02 -8.60 -0.34
CA LEU A 368 -1.92 -9.01 0.51
C LEU A 368 -2.39 -8.89 1.96
N GLY A 369 -2.67 -10.04 2.57
CA GLY A 369 -2.89 -10.16 4.00
C GLY A 369 -1.68 -10.73 4.71
N GLN A 370 -1.77 -10.78 6.03
CA GLN A 370 -0.76 -11.35 6.89
C GLN A 370 -1.40 -12.18 7.98
N ASN A 371 -0.87 -13.38 8.16
CA ASN A 371 -1.13 -14.14 9.36
C ASN A 371 0.01 -13.86 10.33
N LEU A 372 -0.23 -12.92 11.24
CA LEU A 372 0.63 -12.75 12.40
C LEU A 372 0.22 -13.80 13.43
N PRO A 373 1.15 -14.61 13.98
CA PRO A 373 0.81 -15.41 15.14
C PRO A 373 0.23 -14.47 16.20
N HIS A 374 -0.98 -14.77 16.66
CA HIS A 374 -1.67 -14.03 17.72
C HIS A 374 -0.70 -13.76 18.87
N GLU A 375 -0.85 -12.58 19.48
CA GLU A 375 -0.10 -12.12 20.65
C GLU A 375 0.41 -13.30 21.46
N SER A 376 1.71 -13.58 21.37
CA SER A 376 2.36 -14.52 22.26
C SER A 376 2.28 -13.87 23.64
N THR A 377 1.19 -14.13 24.35
CA THR A 377 0.95 -13.75 25.76
C THR A 377 1.97 -14.37 26.71
N SER A 378 2.90 -15.18 26.20
CA SER A 378 3.94 -15.87 26.94
C SER A 378 5.35 -15.56 26.39
N LEU A 379 5.78 -14.31 26.47
CA LEU A 379 7.21 -14.02 26.53
C LEU A 379 7.48 -13.23 27.80
N VAL A 380 7.64 -13.96 28.90
CA VAL A 380 8.54 -13.50 29.96
C VAL A 380 9.86 -13.18 29.25
N PRO A 381 10.38 -11.94 29.33
CA PRO A 381 11.62 -11.59 28.68
C PRO A 381 12.72 -12.38 29.36
N ASP A 382 13.14 -13.49 28.75
CA ASP A 382 14.42 -14.08 29.11
C ASP A 382 15.50 -13.04 28.77
N ASN A 383 16.46 -12.83 29.67
CA ASN A 383 17.53 -11.82 29.56
C ASN A 383 18.43 -12.04 28.31
N ARG A 384 18.12 -13.01 27.45
CA ARG A 384 18.78 -13.35 26.19
C ARG A 384 17.99 -12.77 25.00
N ILE A 385 18.05 -11.45 24.89
CA ILE A 385 17.25 -10.60 23.97
C ILE A 385 17.61 -10.73 22.48
N ARG A 386 18.60 -11.54 22.10
CA ARG A 386 19.06 -11.59 20.70
C ARG A 386 18.13 -12.35 19.74
N ILE A 387 17.28 -13.25 20.22
CA ILE A 387 16.41 -14.09 19.36
C ILE A 387 14.92 -13.68 19.47
N SER A 388 14.51 -13.05 20.57
CA SER A 388 13.12 -12.66 20.83
C SER A 388 12.63 -11.43 20.04
N THR A 389 13.53 -10.68 19.37
CA THR A 389 13.22 -9.48 18.58
C THR A 389 12.81 -9.77 17.13
N LEU A 390 13.01 -11.00 16.65
CA LEU A 390 12.51 -11.43 15.35
C LEU A 390 11.18 -12.16 15.53
N LYS A 391 10.10 -11.49 15.15
CA LYS A 391 8.84 -12.17 14.89
C LYS A 391 8.83 -12.68 13.45
N PHE A 392 7.84 -13.51 13.15
CA PHE A 392 7.58 -13.93 11.79
C PHE A 392 6.16 -13.60 11.39
N THR A 393 5.99 -13.37 10.09
CA THR A 393 4.70 -13.28 9.43
C THR A 393 4.63 -14.33 8.32
N GLN A 394 3.45 -14.88 8.11
CA GLN A 394 3.17 -15.70 6.94
C GLN A 394 2.25 -14.90 6.00
N PRO A 395 2.71 -14.55 4.79
CA PRO A 395 1.88 -13.79 3.88
C PRO A 395 0.68 -14.60 3.42
N ASP A 396 -0.42 -13.90 3.21
CA ASP A 396 -1.61 -14.36 2.52
C ASP A 396 -1.71 -13.55 1.23
N PHE A 397 -1.74 -14.22 0.08
CA PHE A 397 -1.71 -13.55 -1.20
C PHE A 397 -2.76 -14.11 -2.15
N VAL A 398 -3.71 -13.27 -2.54
CA VAL A 398 -4.77 -13.59 -3.49
C VAL A 398 -4.68 -12.63 -4.67
N VAL A 399 -4.76 -13.14 -5.89
CA VAL A 399 -4.72 -12.36 -7.11
C VAL A 399 -5.94 -12.69 -7.95
N ILE A 400 -6.59 -11.66 -8.47
CA ILE A 400 -7.76 -11.75 -9.33
C ILE A 400 -7.41 -11.05 -10.64
N ASN A 401 -7.36 -11.82 -11.71
CA ASN A 401 -7.02 -11.30 -13.03
C ASN A 401 -8.20 -11.45 -13.98
N LYS A 402 -8.51 -10.35 -14.67
CA LYS A 402 -9.40 -10.29 -15.82
C LYS A 402 -8.60 -9.81 -17.04
N PRO A 403 -8.08 -10.71 -17.88
CA PRO A 403 -7.46 -10.30 -19.13
C PRO A 403 -8.51 -9.67 -20.06
N LYS A 404 -8.07 -8.75 -20.91
CA LYS A 404 -8.89 -8.17 -21.98
C LYS A 404 -9.40 -9.30 -22.89
N LYS A 405 -10.67 -9.23 -23.27
CA LYS A 405 -11.24 -10.15 -24.26
C LYS A 405 -10.67 -9.77 -25.64
N ASN A 406 -10.04 -10.73 -26.30
CA ASN A 406 -9.54 -10.55 -27.67
C ASN A 406 -10.68 -10.38 -28.66
#